data_AF-A0A6S6TTC7-F1
#
_entry.id   AF-A0A6S6TTC7-F1
#
_cell.length_a   1.000
_cell.length_b   1.000
_cell.length_c   1.000
_cell.angle_alpha   90.00
_cell.angle_beta   90.00
_cell.angle_gamma   90.00
#
_symmetry.space_group_name_H-M   'P 1'
#
loop_
_entity.id
_entity.type
_entity.pdbx_description
1 polymer ?
#
loop_
_entity_poly.entity_id
_entity_poly.type
_entity_poly.pdbx_seq_one_letter_code
_entity_poly.pdbx_strand_id
1 'polypeptide(L)'
;MGISIIKLEEGCCQYLNSLPLVDGDKFTDNEPTVDNILECDDKYFLIEEKSFLLNFFRKSCEGKRKFGHFIKDGELNSDFLDFLASLDIKEKRKILKNSSEDLLSEIPKKVEVTLDYLEKEEKKKNSLNVILYCESGTEIDKIASILFSRYNDEEENTILECNQLEKFLKIKGCA
;
A
#
# COMPACT_ATOMS: atom_id res chain seq x y z
N MET A 1 20.91 -4.91 12.54
CA MET A 1 20.54 -4.24 11.27
C MET A 1 19.16 -3.69 11.47
N GLY A 2 18.96 -2.42 11.15
CA GLY A 2 17.66 -1.78 11.31
C GLY A 2 16.75 -1.99 10.10
N ILE A 3 15.52 -1.51 10.18
CA ILE A 3 14.61 -1.49 9.04
C ILE A 3 14.86 -0.20 8.25
N SER A 4 15.27 -0.32 6.99
CA SER A 4 15.52 0.83 6.11
C SER A 4 14.22 1.54 5.77
N ILE A 5 14.12 2.83 6.13
CA ILE A 5 12.88 3.62 5.93
C ILE A 5 12.58 3.83 4.44
N ILE A 6 13.61 4.08 3.63
CA ILE A 6 13.47 4.29 2.18
C ILE A 6 12.83 3.07 1.48
N LYS A 7 12.98 1.86 2.04
CA LYS A 7 12.37 0.64 1.48
C LYS A 7 10.88 0.50 1.81
N LEU A 8 10.34 1.38 2.65
CA LEU A 8 8.96 1.37 3.12
C LEU A 8 8.15 2.59 2.65
N GLU A 9 8.80 3.53 1.97
CA GLU A 9 8.15 4.70 1.37
C GLU A 9 7.52 4.33 0.02
N GLU A 10 6.57 5.14 -0.44
CA GLU A 10 5.99 5.04 -1.78
C GLU A 10 7.04 5.11 -2.88
N GLY A 11 6.82 4.41 -4.00
CA GLY A 11 7.79 4.25 -5.08
C GLY A 11 8.84 3.17 -4.80
N CYS A 12 8.69 2.41 -3.72
CA CYS A 12 9.52 1.26 -3.41
C CYS A 12 9.26 0.08 -4.36
N CYS A 13 8.12 0.03 -5.05
CA CYS A 13 7.74 -1.11 -5.87
C CYS A 13 8.38 -1.11 -7.26
N GLN A 14 9.62 -1.60 -7.34
CA GLN A 14 10.39 -1.64 -8.59
C GLN A 14 9.72 -2.42 -9.73
N TYR A 15 8.84 -3.38 -9.44
CA TYR A 15 8.12 -4.16 -10.45
C TYR A 15 7.23 -3.29 -11.34
N LEU A 16 6.70 -2.18 -10.83
CA LEU A 16 5.89 -1.24 -11.60
C LEU A 16 6.66 -0.66 -12.79
N ASN A 17 7.97 -0.42 -12.63
CA ASN A 17 8.82 0.11 -13.69
C ASN A 17 8.96 -0.82 -14.91
N SER A 18 8.62 -2.10 -14.76
CA SER A 18 8.69 -3.10 -15.84
C SER A 18 7.36 -3.29 -16.59
N LEU A 19 6.27 -2.70 -16.08
CA LEU A 19 4.93 -2.85 -16.63
C LEU A 19 4.60 -1.67 -17.56
N PRO A 20 3.76 -1.86 -18.58
CA PRO A 20 3.30 -0.79 -19.47
C PRO A 20 2.21 0.04 -18.78
N LEU A 21 2.57 0.77 -17.73
CA LEU A 21 1.65 1.54 -16.90
C LEU A 21 1.31 2.89 -17.54
N VAL A 22 0.05 3.29 -17.39
CA VAL A 22 -0.41 4.66 -17.59
C VAL A 22 -0.38 5.36 -16.23
N ASP A 23 0.31 6.49 -16.19
CA ASP A 23 0.39 7.37 -15.03
C ASP A 23 -0.92 8.16 -14.91
N GLY A 24 -1.71 7.87 -13.88
CA GLY A 24 -3.04 8.46 -13.73
C GLY A 24 -3.00 9.93 -13.36
N ASP A 25 -1.95 10.40 -12.68
CA ASP A 25 -1.76 11.81 -12.32
C ASP A 25 -1.63 12.73 -13.54
N LYS A 26 -1.43 12.15 -14.74
CA LYS A 26 -1.46 12.89 -16.00
C LYS A 26 -2.86 13.25 -16.50
N PHE A 27 -3.93 12.70 -15.94
CA PHE A 27 -5.28 12.95 -16.43
C PHE A 27 -5.86 14.30 -16.00
N THR A 28 -5.50 14.79 -14.82
CA THR A 28 -6.01 16.06 -14.29
C THR A 28 -5.09 16.64 -13.22
N ASP A 29 -4.90 17.96 -13.26
CA ASP A 29 -4.17 18.70 -12.22
C ASP A 29 -5.06 19.08 -11.02
N ASN A 30 -6.39 18.86 -11.13
CA ASN A 30 -7.37 19.42 -10.20
C ASN A 30 -7.92 18.39 -9.20
N GLU A 31 -7.87 17.11 -9.53
CA GLU A 31 -8.46 16.04 -8.73
C GLU A 31 -7.49 14.86 -8.59
N PRO A 32 -7.43 14.21 -7.42
CA PRO A 32 -6.53 13.08 -7.23
C PRO A 32 -7.02 11.87 -8.01
N THR A 33 -6.12 11.26 -8.76
CA THR A 33 -6.32 10.03 -9.51
C THR A 33 -5.55 8.88 -8.88
N VAL A 34 -5.77 7.68 -9.42
CA VAL A 34 -4.95 6.52 -9.07
C VAL A 34 -3.55 6.67 -9.66
N ASP A 35 -2.51 6.39 -8.89
CA ASP A 35 -1.11 6.62 -9.30
C ASP A 35 -0.76 5.87 -10.61
N ASN A 36 -1.10 4.59 -10.70
CA ASN A 36 -0.70 3.72 -11.81
C ASN A 36 -1.88 2.90 -12.36
N ILE A 37 -1.98 2.81 -13.68
CA ILE A 37 -3.06 2.07 -14.34
C ILE A 37 -2.46 1.06 -15.31
N LEU A 38 -2.81 -0.21 -15.15
CA LEU A 38 -2.44 -1.26 -16.08
C LEU A 38 -3.67 -1.67 -16.89
N GLU A 39 -3.58 -1.53 -18.22
CA GLU A 39 -4.62 -2.02 -19.13
C GLU A 39 -4.34 -3.47 -19.53
N CYS A 40 -5.34 -4.34 -19.32
CA CYS A 40 -5.36 -5.73 -19.78
C CYS A 40 -6.39 -5.88 -20.91
N ASP A 41 -6.50 -7.08 -21.49
CA ASP A 41 -7.45 -7.33 -22.58
C ASP A 41 -8.91 -7.06 -22.19
N ASP A 42 -9.32 -7.44 -20.98
CA ASP A 42 -10.72 -7.41 -20.51
C ASP A 42 -10.99 -6.46 -19.32
N LYS A 43 -9.95 -5.87 -18.72
CA LYS A 43 -10.06 -5.00 -17.52
C LYS A 43 -8.93 -3.99 -17.38
N TYR A 44 -9.09 -3.12 -16.39
CA TYR A 44 -8.03 -2.27 -15.84
C TYR A 44 -7.63 -2.73 -14.44
N PHE A 45 -6.35 -2.70 -14.11
CA PHE A 45 -5.89 -2.65 -12.72
C PHE A 45 -5.60 -1.21 -12.37
N LEU A 46 -6.25 -0.71 -11.31
CA LEU A 46 -6.05 0.62 -10.76
C LEU A 46 -5.14 0.45 -9.53
N ILE A 47 -3.87 0.81 -9.67
CA ILE A 47 -2.79 0.48 -8.75
C ILE A 47 -2.37 1.72 -7.95
N GLU A 48 -2.46 1.63 -6.62
CA GLU A 48 -1.95 2.62 -5.67
C GLU A 48 -0.79 2.05 -4.87
N GLU A 49 0.29 2.83 -4.69
CA GLU A 49 1.29 2.51 -3.68
C GLU A 49 0.96 3.22 -2.37
N LYS A 50 1.09 2.51 -1.24
CA LYS A 50 0.86 3.08 0.08
C LYS A 50 1.94 2.63 1.06
N SER A 51 2.48 3.61 1.78
CA SER A 51 3.52 3.41 2.82
C SER A 51 2.95 2.85 4.13
N PHE A 52 2.18 1.76 4.09
CA PHE A 52 1.42 1.22 5.24
C PHE A 52 2.27 0.97 6.48
N LEU A 53 3.37 0.22 6.32
CA LEU A 53 4.24 -0.14 7.45
C LEU A 53 4.90 1.09 8.06
N LEU A 54 5.31 2.05 7.22
CA LEU A 54 5.90 3.30 7.68
C LEU A 54 4.89 4.15 8.47
N ASN A 55 3.64 4.25 7.98
CA ASN A 55 2.57 4.94 8.69
C ASN A 55 2.26 4.27 10.04
N PHE A 56 2.18 2.94 10.04
CA PHE A 56 2.02 2.15 11.26
C PHE A 56 3.15 2.44 12.28
N PHE A 57 4.41 2.45 11.83
CA PHE A 57 5.54 2.75 12.69
C PHE A 57 5.50 4.17 13.24
N ARG A 58 5.16 5.16 12.42
CA ARG A 58 4.97 6.56 12.86
C ARG A 58 3.88 6.67 13.92
N LYS A 59 2.71 6.09 13.67
CA LYS A 59 1.56 6.12 14.61
C LYS A 59 1.83 5.33 15.88
N SER A 60 2.63 4.27 15.84
CA SER A 60 3.02 3.53 17.05
C SER A 60 3.80 4.38 18.07
N CYS A 61 4.39 5.49 17.61
CA CYS A 61 5.13 6.42 18.43
C CYS A 61 4.30 7.61 18.94
N GLU A 62 3.08 7.84 18.42
CA GLU A 62 2.25 8.99 18.78
C GLU A 62 2.02 9.07 20.31
N GLY A 63 2.46 10.18 20.91
CA GLY A 63 2.24 10.48 22.34
C GLY A 63 3.24 9.88 23.33
N LYS A 64 4.11 8.93 22.95
CA LYS A 64 5.13 8.36 23.86
C LYS A 64 6.54 8.86 23.56
N ARG A 65 6.98 8.82 22.30
CA ARG A 65 8.31 9.23 21.84
C ARG A 65 8.22 9.75 20.41
N LYS A 66 9.09 10.67 19.99
CA LYS A 66 9.11 11.08 18.58
C LYS A 66 9.65 9.92 17.73
N PHE A 67 8.96 9.58 16.63
CA PHE A 67 9.40 8.55 15.69
C PHE A 67 10.88 8.72 15.28
N GLY A 68 11.31 9.97 15.06
CA GLY A 68 12.71 10.30 14.73
C GLY A 68 13.77 9.89 15.76
N HIS A 69 13.41 9.67 17.04
CA HIS A 69 14.36 9.17 18.05
C HIS A 69 14.82 7.74 17.78
N PHE A 70 14.03 7.00 17.01
CA PHE A 70 14.31 5.61 16.66
C PHE A 70 15.06 5.49 15.33
N ILE A 71 15.29 6.61 14.63
CA ILE A 71 15.93 6.63 13.33
C ILE A 71 17.41 6.93 13.53
N LYS A 72 18.27 6.06 13.01
CA LYS A 72 19.71 6.29 12.92
C LYS A 72 20.17 5.87 11.53
N ASP A 73 20.87 6.77 10.84
CA ASP A 73 21.42 6.54 9.50
C ASP A 73 20.36 6.06 8.48
N GLY A 74 19.12 6.56 8.59
CA GLY A 74 18.00 6.18 7.72
C GLY A 74 17.32 4.85 8.05
N GLU A 75 17.75 4.18 9.12
CA GLU A 75 17.18 2.91 9.59
C GLU A 75 16.49 3.06 10.95
N LEU A 76 15.42 2.29 11.16
CA LEU A 76 14.86 2.06 12.48
C LEU A 76 15.78 1.16 13.29
N ASN A 77 16.33 1.68 14.38
CA ASN A 77 17.25 0.94 15.25
C ASN A 77 16.53 -0.17 16.04
N SER A 78 17.31 -1.03 16.72
CA SER A 78 16.78 -2.14 17.53
C SER A 78 15.84 -1.67 18.64
N ASP A 79 16.10 -0.50 19.22
CA ASP A 79 15.31 0.06 20.32
C ASP A 79 13.86 0.34 19.88
N PHE A 80 13.63 0.57 18.58
CA PHE A 80 12.28 0.66 18.03
C PHE A 80 11.53 -0.66 18.12
N LEU A 81 12.19 -1.77 17.78
CA LEU A 81 11.58 -3.09 17.81
C LEU A 81 11.28 -3.50 19.25
N ASP A 82 12.17 -3.17 20.20
CA ASP A 82 11.94 -3.39 21.62
C ASP A 82 10.77 -2.56 22.14
N PHE A 83 10.70 -1.28 21.75
CA PHE A 83 9.57 -0.41 22.05
C PHE A 83 8.27 -0.96 21.48
N LEU A 84 8.26 -1.34 20.20
CA LEU A 84 7.09 -1.91 19.55
C LEU A 84 6.70 -3.21 20.23
N ALA A 85 7.65 -4.08 20.57
CA ALA A 85 7.40 -5.32 21.31
C ALA A 85 6.71 -5.04 22.65
N SER A 86 7.09 -3.98 23.35
CA SER A 86 6.50 -3.56 24.63
C SER A 86 5.05 -3.07 24.54
N LEU A 87 4.57 -2.67 23.36
CA LEU A 87 3.17 -2.24 23.19
C LEU A 87 2.21 -3.43 23.34
N ASP A 88 1.08 -3.18 23.99
CA ASP A 88 0.03 -4.18 24.15
C ASP A 88 -0.55 -4.58 22.78
N ILE A 89 -0.99 -5.84 22.66
CA ILE A 89 -1.53 -6.35 21.40
C ILE A 89 -2.79 -5.62 20.94
N LYS A 90 -3.63 -5.14 21.87
CA LYS A 90 -4.82 -4.34 21.54
C LYS A 90 -4.43 -2.96 21.02
N GLU A 91 -3.38 -2.36 21.60
CA GLU A 91 -2.83 -1.08 21.13
C GLU A 91 -2.29 -1.21 19.71
N LYS A 92 -1.46 -2.23 19.44
CA LYS A 92 -0.94 -2.53 18.09
C LYS A 92 -2.05 -2.70 17.06
N ARG A 93 -3.08 -3.49 17.40
CA ARG A 93 -4.24 -3.72 16.52
C ARG A 93 -5.00 -2.44 16.22
N LYS A 94 -5.20 -1.58 17.22
CA LYS A 94 -5.85 -0.28 17.03
C LYS A 94 -5.02 0.63 16.12
N ILE A 95 -3.71 0.70 16.32
CA ILE A 95 -2.81 1.50 15.48
C ILE A 95 -2.83 0.98 14.04
N LEU A 96 -2.74 -0.33 13.83
CA LEU A 96 -2.80 -0.95 12.50
C LEU A 96 -4.12 -0.65 11.79
N LYS A 97 -5.25 -0.80 12.50
CA LYS A 97 -6.57 -0.49 11.96
C LYS A 97 -6.66 0.99 11.53
N ASN A 98 -6.29 1.91 12.41
CA ASN A 98 -6.32 3.34 12.11
C ASN A 98 -5.37 3.70 10.95
N SER A 99 -4.18 3.10 10.92
CA SER A 99 -3.21 3.33 9.83
C SER A 99 -3.78 2.88 8.49
N SER A 100 -4.59 1.83 8.50
CA SER A 100 -5.21 1.28 7.30
C SER A 100 -6.40 2.12 6.86
N GLU A 101 -7.31 2.45 7.77
CA GLU A 101 -8.46 3.31 7.47
C GLU A 101 -8.02 4.67 6.91
N ASP A 102 -7.00 5.31 7.52
CA ASP A 102 -6.50 6.60 7.06
C ASP A 102 -5.98 6.52 5.60
N LEU A 103 -5.19 5.48 5.28
CA LEU A 103 -4.58 5.33 3.94
C LEU A 103 -5.57 4.85 2.88
N LEU A 104 -6.61 4.13 3.27
CA LEU A 104 -7.61 3.57 2.35
C LEU A 104 -8.77 4.54 2.09
N SER A 105 -8.99 5.53 2.96
CA SER A 105 -10.14 6.44 2.89
C SER A 105 -10.24 7.25 1.60
N GLU A 106 -9.10 7.56 0.96
CA GLU A 106 -9.05 8.37 -0.26
C GLU A 106 -9.18 7.55 -1.55
N ILE A 107 -8.99 6.22 -1.46
CA ILE A 107 -8.96 5.32 -2.62
C ILE A 107 -10.26 5.33 -3.42
N PRO A 108 -11.47 5.25 -2.82
CA PRO A 108 -12.71 5.22 -3.58
C PRO A 108 -12.88 6.44 -4.49
N LYS A 109 -12.52 7.62 -3.98
CA LYS A 109 -12.60 8.86 -4.76
C LYS A 109 -11.60 8.88 -5.90
N LYS A 110 -10.34 8.49 -5.64
CA LYS A 110 -9.30 8.38 -6.69
C LYS A 110 -9.73 7.43 -7.81
N VAL A 111 -10.33 6.30 -7.45
CA VAL A 111 -10.85 5.29 -8.38
C VAL A 111 -11.97 5.86 -9.23
N GLU A 112 -12.98 6.48 -8.62
CA GLU A 112 -14.10 7.11 -9.32
C GLU A 112 -13.62 8.14 -10.36
N VAL A 113 -12.77 9.08 -9.92
CA VAL A 113 -12.19 10.11 -10.81
C VAL A 113 -11.40 9.45 -11.93
N THR A 114 -10.60 8.44 -11.65
CA THR A 114 -9.80 7.74 -12.68
C THR A 114 -10.68 7.07 -13.72
N LEU A 115 -11.75 6.40 -13.30
CA LEU A 115 -12.68 5.69 -14.19
C LEU A 115 -13.38 6.65 -15.16
N ASP A 116 -13.62 7.90 -14.77
CA ASP A 116 -14.22 8.91 -15.64
C ASP A 116 -13.34 9.27 -16.84
N TYR A 117 -12.01 9.20 -16.70
CA TYR A 117 -11.05 9.48 -17.78
C TYR A 117 -10.73 8.29 -18.68
N LEU A 118 -11.02 7.06 -18.24
CA LEU A 118 -10.80 5.89 -19.09
C LEU A 118 -11.84 5.84 -20.22
N GLU A 119 -11.50 5.30 -21.38
CA GLU A 119 -12.41 5.35 -22.55
C GLU A 119 -13.24 4.07 -22.73
N LYS A 120 -12.74 2.91 -22.24
CA LYS A 120 -13.32 1.59 -22.54
C LYS A 120 -14.26 1.12 -21.43
N GLU A 121 -15.55 1.47 -21.55
CA GLU A 121 -16.62 1.14 -20.59
C GLU A 121 -16.68 -0.34 -20.18
N GLU A 122 -16.47 -1.28 -21.10
CA GLU A 122 -16.48 -2.71 -20.77
C GLU A 122 -15.34 -3.09 -19.82
N LYS A 123 -14.16 -2.50 -19.99
CA LYS A 123 -13.00 -2.73 -19.11
C LYS A 123 -13.16 -2.04 -17.76
N LYS A 124 -13.77 -0.85 -17.73
CA LYS A 124 -14.06 -0.12 -16.48
C LYS A 124 -14.91 -0.94 -15.53
N LYS A 125 -15.97 -1.59 -16.04
CA LYS A 125 -16.87 -2.44 -15.25
C LYS A 125 -16.18 -3.63 -14.60
N ASN A 126 -15.08 -4.09 -15.21
CA ASN A 126 -14.30 -5.23 -14.71
C ASN A 126 -13.03 -4.79 -13.98
N SER A 127 -12.88 -3.48 -13.71
CA SER A 127 -11.67 -2.95 -13.09
C SER A 127 -11.45 -3.52 -11.69
N LEU A 128 -10.19 -3.63 -11.30
CA LEU A 128 -9.77 -4.11 -9.99
C LEU A 128 -8.85 -3.09 -9.34
N ASN A 129 -9.19 -2.70 -8.12
CA ASN A 129 -8.37 -1.82 -7.32
C ASN A 129 -7.28 -2.64 -6.63
N VAL A 130 -6.03 -2.26 -6.83
CA VAL A 130 -4.86 -2.94 -6.27
C VAL A 130 -4.07 -1.94 -5.45
N ILE A 131 -3.76 -2.30 -4.22
CA ILE A 131 -3.04 -1.44 -3.28
C ILE A 131 -1.77 -2.18 -2.90
N LEU A 132 -0.63 -1.56 -3.16
CA LEU A 132 0.68 -2.13 -2.95
C LEU A 132 1.33 -1.53 -1.71
N TYR A 133 1.97 -2.37 -0.91
CA TYR A 133 2.86 -1.94 0.14
C TYR A 133 4.18 -2.70 0.07
N CYS A 134 5.24 -2.10 0.60
CA CYS A 134 6.54 -2.75 0.69
C CYS A 134 6.77 -3.44 2.03
N GLU A 135 7.38 -4.62 1.97
CA GLU A 135 7.74 -5.41 3.13
C GLU A 135 8.98 -4.83 3.85
N SER A 136 9.00 -4.98 5.16
CA SER A 136 10.13 -4.59 6.02
C SER A 136 11.23 -5.64 6.10
N GLY A 137 10.97 -6.86 5.65
CA GLY A 137 11.84 -8.02 5.84
C GLY A 137 11.83 -8.56 7.28
N THR A 138 10.76 -8.30 8.04
CA THR A 138 10.64 -8.67 9.46
C THR A 138 9.33 -9.40 9.77
N GLU A 139 9.19 -9.93 10.98
CA GLU A 139 7.96 -10.63 11.41
C GLU A 139 6.70 -9.73 11.40
N ILE A 140 6.85 -8.41 11.32
CA ILE A 140 5.74 -7.46 11.20
C ILE A 140 5.01 -7.64 9.87
N ASP A 141 5.71 -8.05 8.81
CA ASP A 141 5.12 -8.26 7.47
C ASP A 141 4.07 -9.36 7.51
N LYS A 142 4.32 -10.45 8.26
CA LYS A 142 3.34 -11.53 8.46
C LYS A 142 2.07 -11.04 9.15
N ILE A 143 2.19 -10.08 10.07
CA ILE A 143 1.04 -9.50 10.76
C ILE A 143 0.24 -8.64 9.79
N ALA A 144 0.90 -7.82 8.96
CA ALA A 144 0.26 -7.03 7.93
C ALA A 144 -0.47 -7.91 6.92
N SER A 145 0.17 -8.97 6.44
CA SER A 145 -0.43 -9.96 5.52
C SER A 145 -1.71 -10.59 6.06
N ILE A 146 -1.74 -11.02 7.32
CA ILE A 146 -2.94 -11.60 7.96
C ILE A 146 -4.06 -10.57 8.11
N LEU A 147 -3.72 -9.30 8.31
CA LEU A 147 -4.73 -8.24 8.40
C LEU A 147 -5.33 -7.97 7.04
N PHE A 148 -4.48 -7.75 6.03
CA PHE A 148 -4.92 -7.44 4.68
C PHE A 148 -5.66 -8.59 4.02
N SER A 149 -5.37 -9.84 4.36
CA SER A 149 -6.16 -10.97 3.86
C SER A 149 -7.64 -10.85 4.24
N ARG A 150 -7.95 -10.32 5.44
CA ARG A 150 -9.35 -10.10 5.86
C ARG A 150 -10.00 -8.93 5.12
N TYR A 151 -9.24 -7.86 4.87
CA TYR A 151 -9.72 -6.72 4.08
C TYR A 151 -10.01 -7.13 2.63
N ASN A 152 -9.15 -7.95 2.03
CA ASN A 152 -9.33 -8.45 0.66
C ASN A 152 -10.56 -9.35 0.49
N ASP A 153 -11.03 -9.99 1.56
CA ASP A 153 -12.23 -10.83 1.54
C ASP A 153 -13.53 -9.99 1.68
N GLU A 154 -13.43 -8.76 2.21
CA GLU A 154 -14.57 -7.91 2.57
C GLU A 154 -14.79 -6.71 1.63
N GLU A 155 -13.80 -6.30 0.82
CA GLU A 155 -13.86 -5.12 -0.04
C GLU A 155 -13.55 -5.40 -1.53
N GLU A 156 -13.93 -4.49 -2.42
CA GLU A 156 -13.56 -4.49 -3.86
C GLU A 156 -12.05 -4.19 -4.09
N ASN A 157 -11.28 -4.04 -3.02
CA ASN A 157 -9.86 -3.71 -3.03
C ASN A 157 -9.00 -4.94 -2.80
N THR A 158 -7.89 -5.04 -3.52
CA THR A 158 -6.87 -6.07 -3.29
C THR A 158 -5.59 -5.43 -2.77
N ILE A 159 -5.29 -5.62 -1.50
CA ILE A 159 -4.05 -5.19 -0.86
C ILE A 159 -3.01 -6.30 -0.97
N LEU A 160 -1.83 -5.99 -1.51
CA LEU A 160 -0.77 -6.94 -1.82
C LEU A 160 0.60 -6.40 -1.37
N GLU A 161 1.49 -7.30 -0.98
CA GLU A 161 2.92 -6.98 -0.94
C GLU A 161 3.43 -6.75 -2.36
N CYS A 162 4.28 -5.75 -2.55
CA CYS A 162 4.84 -5.42 -3.86
C CYS A 162 5.49 -6.63 -4.56
N ASN A 163 6.18 -7.50 -3.81
CA ASN A 163 6.82 -8.71 -4.36
C ASN A 163 5.81 -9.76 -4.88
N GLN A 164 4.51 -9.62 -4.58
CA GLN A 164 3.46 -10.52 -5.04
C GLN A 164 2.76 -10.02 -6.30
N LEU A 165 2.99 -8.77 -6.73
CA LEU A 165 2.30 -8.14 -7.86
C LEU A 165 2.41 -8.97 -9.13
N GLU A 166 3.62 -9.38 -9.51
CA GLU A 166 3.85 -10.13 -10.76
C GLU A 166 3.06 -11.44 -10.78
N LYS A 167 3.10 -12.20 -9.67
CA LYS A 167 2.36 -13.46 -9.54
C LYS A 167 0.85 -13.22 -9.58
N PHE A 168 0.37 -12.16 -8.93
CA PHE A 168 -1.03 -11.79 -8.92
C PHE A 168 -1.53 -11.46 -10.33
N LEU A 169 -0.79 -10.64 -11.09
CA LEU A 169 -1.15 -10.27 -12.47
C LEU A 169 -1.19 -11.50 -13.39
N LYS A 170 -0.24 -12.44 -13.25
CA LYS A 170 -0.26 -13.71 -14.00
C LYS A 170 -1.50 -14.54 -13.71
N ILE A 171 -1.88 -14.68 -12.44
CA ILE A 171 -3.08 -15.42 -12.03
C ILE A 171 -4.35 -14.76 -12.61
N LYS A 172 -4.36 -13.43 -12.72
CA LYS A 172 -5.49 -12.67 -13.27
C LYS A 172 -5.46 -12.51 -14.79
N GLY A 173 -4.46 -13.07 -15.47
CA GLY A 173 -4.36 -13.10 -16.94
C GLY A 173 -3.93 -11.78 -17.58
N CYS A 174 -3.08 -10.99 -16.90
CA CYS A 174 -2.62 -9.69 -17.41
C CYS A 174 -1.08 -9.54 -17.48
N ALA A 175 -0.34 -10.62 -17.21
CA ALA A 175 1.12 -10.68 -17.30
C ALA A 175 1.59 -12.07 -17.75
#